data_AF-A0A1I7ATR6-F1
#
_entry.id   AF-A0A1I7ATR6-F1
#
_cell.length_a   1.000
_cell.length_b   1.000
_cell.length_c   1.000
_cell.angle_alpha   90.00
_cell.angle_beta   90.00
_cell.angle_gamma   90.00
#
_symmetry.space_group_name_H-M   'P 1'
#
loop_
_entity.id
_entity.type
_entity.pdbx_description
1 polymer ?
#
loop_
_entity_poly.entity_id
_entity_poly.type
_entity_poly.pdbx_seq_one_letter_code
_entity_poly.pdbx_strand_id
1 'polypeptide(L)'
;MNFSPKYTLAAVAGALLIWSCDTAPSDQSIKAGLKEDVTYLAADDLGGRAIGTVGEQKAAEYLAAEFKEVGLLPKGTEEYFQPFTVSKPTNPHEEAVIGTDGEGVTGRNVIGFIDNKSENTIVIGAHFDHLGMGGNGSLHRGDSAIHNGADDNASGTAALVALARILKHEEHKSNFLFIAFSGEENGLWGSNYFVKNPTIELSQVNYMINMDMVGRLNAEKTLAINGVGTSPSFLPALDLANADSLKLVTSESGVGPSDHTSFYLQDLPVLHFFTGQHEDYHKPTDDSELINFDGLLLVVKYIDRLVDQLDVEPKLAFTKTKDSSGDSPRFTVSLGVVPDYLYDGKGMRIDGVSEDKPAQAAGLMKGDVVVQMGDSTIVDMMSYMRALSAFQKGDEATVAYERDGEKKEVKVVF
;
A
#
# COMPACT_ATOMS: atom_id res chain seq x y z
N MET A 1 -13.56 -7.64 -87.02
CA MET A 1 -14.61 -7.57 -85.98
C MET A 1 -14.34 -8.63 -84.93
N ASN A 2 -14.04 -8.16 -83.72
CA ASN A 2 -14.19 -8.75 -82.39
C ASN A 2 -13.80 -10.22 -82.13
N PHE A 3 -12.58 -10.40 -81.64
CA PHE A 3 -12.25 -11.43 -80.65
C PHE A 3 -12.43 -10.85 -79.25
N SER A 4 -13.22 -11.50 -78.40
CA SER A 4 -13.33 -11.20 -76.96
C SER A 4 -12.70 -12.37 -76.18
N PRO A 5 -11.73 -12.13 -75.27
CA PRO A 5 -11.30 -13.14 -74.33
C PRO A 5 -12.14 -13.06 -73.05
N LYS A 6 -12.62 -14.22 -72.58
CA LYS A 6 -13.23 -14.38 -71.26
C LYS A 6 -12.11 -14.37 -70.21
N TYR A 7 -12.09 -13.34 -69.37
CA TYR A 7 -11.27 -13.31 -68.16
C TYR A 7 -12.03 -14.00 -67.02
N THR A 8 -11.48 -15.11 -66.55
CA THR A 8 -11.93 -15.77 -65.31
C THR A 8 -11.29 -15.01 -64.14
N LEU A 9 -12.11 -14.27 -63.39
CA LEU A 9 -11.68 -13.59 -62.15
C LEU A 9 -11.55 -14.66 -61.05
N ALA A 10 -10.32 -15.01 -60.68
CA ALA A 10 -10.06 -15.78 -59.46
C ALA A 10 -10.12 -14.83 -58.27
N ALA A 11 -11.18 -14.90 -57.47
CA ALA A 11 -11.29 -14.20 -56.20
C ALA A 11 -10.40 -14.91 -55.16
N VAL A 12 -9.22 -14.37 -54.91
CA VAL A 12 -8.39 -14.77 -53.76
C VAL A 12 -8.94 -14.03 -52.55
N ALA A 13 -9.72 -14.74 -51.73
CA ALA A 13 -10.11 -14.25 -50.41
C ALA A 13 -8.87 -14.32 -49.51
N GLY A 14 -8.20 -13.18 -49.34
CA GLY A 14 -7.13 -13.02 -48.35
C GLY A 14 -7.74 -13.07 -46.95
N ALA A 15 -7.52 -14.16 -46.24
CA ALA A 15 -7.78 -14.23 -44.81
C ALA A 15 -6.80 -13.28 -44.11
N LEU A 16 -7.30 -12.12 -43.65
CA LEU A 16 -6.62 -11.26 -42.70
C LEU A 16 -6.57 -12.02 -41.35
N LEU A 17 -5.50 -12.77 -41.14
CA LEU A 17 -5.09 -13.23 -39.81
C LEU A 17 -4.69 -11.98 -39.03
N ILE A 18 -5.61 -11.48 -38.20
CA ILE A 18 -5.30 -10.48 -37.18
C ILE A 18 -4.50 -11.23 -36.12
N TRP A 19 -3.17 -11.22 -36.25
CA TRP A 19 -2.31 -11.49 -35.11
C TRP A 19 -2.54 -10.34 -34.13
N SER A 20 -3.29 -10.60 -33.06
CA SER A 20 -3.24 -9.74 -31.88
C SER A 20 -1.82 -9.88 -31.36
N CYS A 21 -0.96 -8.90 -31.66
CA CYS A 21 0.28 -8.76 -30.92
C CYS A 21 -0.13 -8.38 -29.50
N ASP A 22 0.09 -9.28 -28.53
CA ASP A 22 0.14 -8.93 -27.10
C ASP A 22 1.33 -7.97 -26.91
N THR A 23 1.10 -6.69 -27.20
CA THR A 23 2.07 -5.63 -26.98
C THR A 23 1.96 -5.15 -25.55
N ALA A 24 3.10 -4.92 -24.90
CA ALA A 24 3.14 -4.32 -23.57
C ALA A 24 2.24 -3.07 -23.48
N PRO A 25 1.51 -2.90 -22.36
CA PRO A 25 0.57 -1.81 -22.21
C PRO A 25 1.29 -0.46 -22.25
N SER A 26 0.69 0.52 -22.91
CA SER A 26 1.19 1.90 -22.92
C SER A 26 0.94 2.60 -21.58
N ASP A 27 1.74 3.62 -21.25
CA ASP A 27 1.52 4.47 -20.07
C ASP A 27 0.10 5.06 -20.03
N GLN A 28 -0.44 5.43 -21.19
CA GLN A 28 -1.80 5.94 -21.29
C GLN A 28 -2.85 4.88 -20.92
N SER A 29 -2.68 3.63 -21.36
CA SER A 29 -3.58 2.53 -20.98
C SER A 29 -3.43 2.12 -19.52
N ILE A 30 -2.19 2.12 -18.98
CA ILE A 30 -1.98 1.85 -17.56
C ILE A 30 -2.65 2.92 -16.71
N LYS A 31 -2.48 4.20 -17.03
CA LYS A 31 -3.14 5.29 -16.28
C LYS A 31 -4.65 5.22 -16.36
N ALA A 32 -5.21 4.84 -17.51
CA ALA A 32 -6.65 4.64 -17.65
C ALA A 32 -7.14 3.49 -16.76
N GLY A 33 -6.43 2.35 -16.74
CA GLY A 33 -6.72 1.24 -15.84
C GLY A 33 -6.63 1.62 -14.37
N LEU A 34 -5.54 2.29 -13.95
CA LEU A 34 -5.40 2.82 -12.58
C LEU A 34 -6.59 3.69 -12.16
N LYS A 35 -7.07 4.54 -13.07
CA LYS A 35 -8.24 5.39 -12.80
C LYS A 35 -9.52 4.56 -12.67
N GLU A 36 -9.73 3.59 -13.53
CA GLU A 36 -10.88 2.68 -13.49
C GLU A 36 -10.90 1.88 -12.19
N ASP A 37 -9.77 1.23 -11.86
CA ASP A 37 -9.59 0.41 -10.66
C ASP A 37 -9.84 1.18 -9.38
N VAL A 38 -9.18 2.34 -9.22
CA VAL A 38 -9.38 3.19 -8.02
C VAL A 38 -10.82 3.65 -7.91
N THR A 39 -11.43 4.11 -9.02
CA THR A 39 -12.81 4.62 -9.01
C THR A 39 -13.80 3.52 -8.65
N TYR A 40 -13.62 2.30 -9.17
CA TYR A 40 -14.49 1.18 -8.84
C TYR A 40 -14.32 0.76 -7.38
N LEU A 41 -13.07 0.54 -6.95
CA LEU A 41 -12.78 0.05 -5.60
C LEU A 41 -13.26 1.05 -4.54
N ALA A 42 -13.09 2.36 -4.79
CA ALA A 42 -13.50 3.44 -3.88
C ALA A 42 -14.95 3.90 -4.06
N ALA A 43 -15.81 3.18 -4.80
CA ALA A 43 -17.20 3.59 -4.98
C ALA A 43 -18.05 3.33 -3.72
N ASP A 44 -18.98 4.24 -3.43
CA ASP A 44 -19.96 4.11 -2.32
C ASP A 44 -20.72 2.77 -2.34
N ASP A 45 -20.94 2.18 -3.52
CA ASP A 45 -21.62 0.90 -3.72
C ASP A 45 -20.84 -0.31 -3.13
N LEU A 46 -19.56 -0.11 -2.82
CA LEU A 46 -18.69 -1.05 -2.10
C LEU A 46 -18.63 -0.73 -0.59
N GLY A 47 -19.30 0.33 -0.12
CA GLY A 47 -19.54 0.60 1.30
C GLY A 47 -18.29 0.59 2.17
N GLY A 48 -17.16 1.06 1.63
CA GLY A 48 -15.87 1.14 2.31
C GLY A 48 -15.16 -0.18 2.57
N ARG A 49 -15.58 -1.27 1.91
CA ARG A 49 -14.84 -2.55 1.83
C ARG A 49 -14.39 -3.16 3.17
N ALA A 50 -15.12 -2.92 4.26
CA ALA A 50 -14.81 -3.58 5.54
C ALA A 50 -14.90 -5.11 5.40
N ILE A 51 -13.94 -5.81 6.00
CA ILE A 51 -13.83 -7.27 5.96
C ILE A 51 -15.17 -7.96 6.27
N GLY A 52 -15.51 -8.96 5.46
CA GLY A 52 -16.73 -9.76 5.60
C GLY A 52 -18.03 -9.05 5.22
N THR A 53 -17.96 -7.81 4.72
CA THR A 53 -19.13 -7.13 4.15
C THR A 53 -19.37 -7.56 2.70
N VAL A 54 -20.58 -7.27 2.19
CA VAL A 54 -20.89 -7.43 0.75
C VAL A 54 -19.98 -6.56 -0.12
N GLY A 55 -19.56 -5.41 0.40
CA GLY A 55 -18.65 -4.49 -0.28
C GLY A 55 -17.26 -5.08 -0.50
N GLU A 56 -16.68 -5.67 0.55
CA GLU A 56 -15.42 -6.42 0.46
C GLU A 56 -15.54 -7.59 -0.53
N GLN A 57 -16.65 -8.34 -0.48
CA GLN A 57 -16.84 -9.44 -1.43
C GLN A 57 -16.89 -8.97 -2.88
N LYS A 58 -17.60 -7.87 -3.18
CA LYS A 58 -17.63 -7.28 -4.53
C LYS A 58 -16.24 -6.81 -4.98
N ALA A 59 -15.45 -6.25 -4.07
CA ALA A 59 -14.08 -5.85 -4.35
C ALA A 59 -13.21 -7.07 -4.67
N ALA A 60 -13.31 -8.14 -3.89
CA ALA A 60 -12.57 -9.38 -4.13
C ALA A 60 -12.94 -10.01 -5.49
N GLU A 61 -14.24 -10.05 -5.83
CA GLU A 61 -14.73 -10.56 -7.11
C GLU A 61 -14.23 -9.72 -8.29
N TYR A 62 -14.19 -8.39 -8.14
CA TYR A 62 -13.61 -7.49 -9.13
C TYR A 62 -12.12 -7.78 -9.36
N LEU A 63 -11.34 -7.88 -8.30
CA LEU A 63 -9.89 -8.14 -8.40
C LEU A 63 -9.59 -9.51 -9.02
N ALA A 64 -10.39 -10.53 -8.71
CA ALA A 64 -10.28 -11.82 -9.34
C ALA A 64 -10.60 -11.76 -10.85
N ALA A 65 -11.56 -10.92 -11.25
CA ALA A 65 -11.88 -10.67 -12.65
C ALA A 65 -10.75 -9.94 -13.38
N GLU A 66 -10.17 -8.91 -12.75
CA GLU A 66 -8.99 -8.19 -13.25
C GLU A 66 -7.80 -9.14 -13.46
N PHE A 67 -7.44 -9.93 -12.44
CA PHE A 67 -6.37 -10.93 -12.54
C PHE A 67 -6.62 -11.95 -13.64
N LYS A 68 -7.87 -12.37 -13.83
CA LYS A 68 -8.26 -13.27 -14.91
C LYS A 68 -8.15 -12.62 -16.28
N GLU A 69 -8.53 -11.35 -16.42
CA GLU A 69 -8.41 -10.57 -17.66
C GLU A 69 -6.95 -10.41 -18.07
N VAL A 70 -6.07 -10.12 -17.11
CA VAL A 70 -4.61 -10.09 -17.31
C VAL A 70 -4.06 -11.45 -17.75
N GLY A 71 -4.77 -12.55 -17.46
CA GLY A 71 -4.30 -13.90 -17.75
C GLY A 71 -3.34 -14.45 -16.69
N LEU A 72 -3.51 -14.01 -15.43
CA LEU A 72 -2.87 -14.63 -14.27
C LEU A 72 -3.51 -15.99 -13.97
N LEU A 73 -2.72 -16.93 -13.48
CA LEU A 73 -3.23 -18.21 -12.98
C LEU A 73 -3.79 -18.02 -11.56
N PRO A 74 -4.94 -18.64 -11.22
CA PRO A 74 -5.42 -18.66 -9.85
C PRO A 74 -4.44 -19.39 -8.93
N LYS A 75 -4.18 -18.82 -7.74
CA LYS A 75 -3.29 -19.43 -6.74
C LYS A 75 -3.86 -19.32 -5.31
N GLY A 76 -5.18 -19.15 -5.19
CA GLY A 76 -5.90 -19.30 -3.94
C GLY A 76 -6.12 -20.78 -3.60
N THR A 77 -6.69 -21.04 -2.41
CA THR A 77 -7.18 -22.39 -2.06
C THR A 77 -8.52 -22.69 -2.75
N GLU A 78 -9.21 -21.66 -3.21
CA GLU A 78 -10.47 -21.71 -3.98
C GLU A 78 -10.36 -20.77 -5.20
N GLU A 79 -9.87 -21.28 -6.34
CA GLU A 79 -9.57 -20.46 -7.53
C GLU A 79 -8.63 -19.28 -7.17
N TYR A 80 -9.01 -18.03 -7.40
CA TYR A 80 -8.22 -16.86 -7.00
C TYR A 80 -8.33 -16.56 -5.50
N PHE A 81 -9.27 -17.17 -4.77
CA PHE A 81 -9.56 -16.80 -3.40
C PHE A 81 -8.85 -17.70 -2.39
N GLN A 82 -8.34 -17.09 -1.32
CA GLN A 82 -7.92 -17.78 -0.12
C GLN A 82 -8.77 -17.25 1.05
N PRO A 83 -9.94 -17.89 1.32
CA PRO A 83 -10.79 -17.50 2.44
C PRO A 83 -10.16 -17.86 3.78
N PHE A 84 -10.44 -17.03 4.78
CA PHE A 84 -10.12 -17.28 6.18
C PHE A 84 -11.19 -16.65 7.07
N THR A 85 -11.37 -17.20 8.26
CA THR A 85 -12.34 -16.77 9.26
C THR A 85 -11.60 -16.35 10.52
N VAL A 86 -11.88 -15.13 10.98
CA VAL A 86 -11.36 -14.58 12.23
C VAL A 86 -12.43 -14.64 13.29
N SER A 87 -12.19 -15.46 14.31
CA SER A 87 -13.09 -15.59 15.46
C SER A 87 -12.79 -14.49 16.47
N LYS A 88 -13.83 -13.83 16.99
CA LYS A 88 -13.65 -12.82 18.05
C LYS A 88 -13.13 -13.51 19.32
N PRO A 89 -12.10 -12.97 19.97
CA PRO A 89 -11.64 -13.49 21.26
C PRO A 89 -12.79 -13.47 22.28
N THR A 90 -12.96 -14.57 23.01
CA THR A 90 -13.94 -14.61 24.12
C THR A 90 -13.46 -13.86 25.36
N ASN A 91 -12.18 -13.47 25.39
CA ASN A 91 -11.52 -12.78 26.50
C ASN A 91 -10.62 -11.64 25.99
N PRO A 92 -10.60 -10.45 26.64
CA PRO A 92 -9.71 -9.33 26.29
C PRO A 92 -8.19 -9.60 26.36
N HIS A 93 -7.77 -10.78 26.85
CA HIS A 93 -6.37 -11.22 26.86
C HIS A 93 -6.04 -12.27 25.78
N GLU A 94 -7.00 -12.67 24.96
CA GLU A 94 -6.81 -13.62 23.87
C GLU A 94 -6.58 -12.87 22.55
N GLU A 95 -5.58 -13.29 21.78
CA GLU A 95 -5.39 -12.84 20.40
C GLU A 95 -6.51 -13.42 19.51
N ALA A 96 -6.86 -12.70 18.45
CA ALA A 96 -7.83 -13.20 17.48
C ALA A 96 -7.32 -14.49 16.84
N VAL A 97 -8.15 -15.54 16.82
CA VAL A 97 -7.81 -16.81 16.20
C VAL A 97 -8.25 -16.75 14.73
N ILE A 98 -7.29 -16.86 13.83
CA ILE A 98 -7.51 -16.92 12.38
C ILE A 98 -7.42 -18.38 11.95
N GLY A 99 -8.48 -18.90 11.33
CA GLY A 99 -8.56 -20.27 10.81
C GLY A 99 -9.57 -20.37 9.66
N THR A 100 -10.04 -21.57 9.30
CA THR A 100 -11.09 -21.77 8.28
C THR A 100 -12.46 -22.08 8.87
N ASP A 101 -12.50 -22.53 10.13
CA ASP A 101 -13.69 -23.08 10.77
C ASP A 101 -14.08 -22.25 12.00
N GLY A 102 -15.36 -21.90 12.17
CA GLY A 102 -15.88 -21.21 13.36
C GLY A 102 -16.94 -20.13 13.08
N GLU A 103 -17.55 -19.60 14.14
CA GLU A 103 -18.35 -18.36 14.07
C GLU A 103 -17.41 -17.15 14.10
N GLY A 104 -17.40 -16.32 13.05
CA GLY A 104 -16.46 -15.21 12.94
C GLY A 104 -16.71 -14.31 11.73
N VAL A 105 -15.77 -13.40 11.49
CA VAL A 105 -15.75 -12.57 10.28
C VAL A 105 -14.89 -13.26 9.24
N THR A 106 -15.44 -13.51 8.06
CA THR A 106 -14.71 -14.15 6.95
C THR A 106 -14.13 -13.09 6.04
N GLY A 107 -12.81 -13.10 5.87
CA GLY A 107 -12.09 -12.36 4.83
C GLY A 107 -11.61 -13.30 3.73
N ARG A 108 -11.10 -12.73 2.64
CA ARG A 108 -10.60 -13.51 1.51
C ARG A 108 -9.48 -12.77 0.78
N ASN A 109 -8.27 -13.31 0.86
CA ASN A 109 -7.18 -12.83 0.00
C ASN A 109 -7.50 -13.19 -1.46
N VAL A 110 -7.10 -12.33 -2.41
CA VAL A 110 -7.20 -12.59 -3.85
C VAL A 110 -5.80 -12.78 -4.41
N ILE A 111 -5.55 -13.92 -5.06
CA ILE A 111 -4.20 -14.40 -5.38
C ILE A 111 -4.10 -14.80 -6.85
N GLY A 112 -3.29 -14.05 -7.61
CA GLY A 112 -2.95 -14.32 -9.00
C GLY A 112 -1.46 -14.67 -9.18
N PHE A 113 -1.13 -15.46 -10.20
CA PHE A 113 0.23 -15.97 -10.40
C PHE A 113 0.68 -15.91 -11.86
N ILE A 114 1.92 -15.46 -12.08
CA ILE A 114 2.66 -15.60 -13.33
C ILE A 114 3.70 -16.71 -13.16
N ASP A 115 3.57 -17.77 -13.95
CA ASP A 115 4.48 -18.91 -13.96
C ASP A 115 5.51 -18.79 -15.10
N ASN A 116 6.67 -18.22 -14.78
CA ASN A 116 7.82 -18.11 -15.69
C ASN A 116 8.73 -19.35 -15.64
N LYS A 117 8.28 -20.45 -15.02
CA LYS A 117 9.05 -21.68 -14.81
C LYS A 117 10.31 -21.46 -13.98
N SER A 118 10.27 -20.49 -13.07
CA SER A 118 11.36 -20.18 -12.15
C SER A 118 11.30 -21.01 -10.87
N GLU A 119 12.45 -21.16 -10.21
CA GLU A 119 12.53 -21.67 -8.84
C GLU A 119 12.11 -20.62 -7.80
N ASN A 120 12.27 -19.33 -8.12
CA ASN A 120 12.04 -18.23 -7.19
C ASN A 120 10.82 -17.38 -7.60
N THR A 121 10.13 -16.85 -6.59
CA THR A 121 8.91 -16.06 -6.75
C THR A 121 9.04 -14.72 -6.06
N ILE A 122 8.70 -13.64 -6.76
CA ILE A 122 8.54 -12.31 -6.18
C ILE A 122 7.08 -12.16 -5.76
N VAL A 123 6.84 -11.72 -4.53
CA VAL A 123 5.49 -11.41 -4.05
C VAL A 123 5.26 -9.91 -4.18
N ILE A 124 4.15 -9.52 -4.81
CA ILE A 124 3.70 -8.13 -4.88
C ILE A 124 2.33 -8.07 -4.20
N GLY A 125 2.16 -7.17 -3.25
CA GLY A 125 0.95 -7.10 -2.42
C GLY A 125 0.46 -5.69 -2.13
N ALA A 126 -0.83 -5.62 -1.84
CA ALA A 126 -1.53 -4.46 -1.31
C ALA A 126 -2.80 -4.97 -0.60
N HIS A 127 -3.29 -4.31 0.44
CA HIS A 127 -4.61 -4.65 0.97
C HIS A 127 -5.72 -3.95 0.19
N PHE A 128 -6.89 -4.58 0.13
CA PHE A 128 -8.05 -4.03 -0.57
C PHE A 128 -9.23 -3.75 0.34
N ASP A 129 -9.22 -4.23 1.60
CA ASP A 129 -10.21 -3.83 2.59
C ASP A 129 -9.99 -2.37 3.06
N HIS A 130 -11.02 -1.78 3.63
CA HIS A 130 -10.93 -0.50 4.33
C HIS A 130 -11.94 -0.44 5.50
N LEU A 131 -12.15 0.74 6.09
CA LEU A 131 -12.88 0.92 7.36
C LEU A 131 -14.42 0.85 7.27
N GLY A 132 -15.01 0.60 6.09
CA GLY A 132 -16.47 0.50 5.94
C GLY A 132 -17.21 1.80 6.29
N MET A 133 -18.09 1.74 7.30
CA MET A 133 -18.81 2.92 7.83
C MET A 133 -18.03 3.68 8.91
N GLY A 134 -16.73 3.38 9.06
CA GLY A 134 -15.86 3.85 10.12
C GLY A 134 -15.92 2.97 11.38
N GLY A 135 -15.45 3.50 12.51
CA GLY A 135 -15.39 2.79 13.79
C GLY A 135 -14.00 2.85 14.41
N ASN A 136 -13.49 1.70 14.85
CA ASN A 136 -12.11 1.61 15.33
C ASN A 136 -11.17 1.85 14.15
N GLY A 137 -10.19 2.74 14.31
CA GLY A 137 -9.33 3.21 13.21
C GLY A 137 -9.77 4.55 12.61
N SER A 138 -11.07 4.87 12.59
CA SER A 138 -11.57 6.11 11.96
C SER A 138 -11.09 7.39 12.67
N LEU A 139 -10.62 8.35 11.87
CA LEU A 139 -10.27 9.71 12.31
C LEU A 139 -11.43 10.70 12.13
N HIS A 140 -12.57 10.26 11.60
CA HIS A 140 -13.79 11.06 11.49
C HIS A 140 -14.47 11.22 12.86
N ARG A 141 -15.06 12.40 13.10
CA ARG A 141 -15.72 12.76 14.37
C ARG A 141 -17.19 13.17 14.20
N GLY A 142 -17.68 13.20 12.97
CA GLY A 142 -19.09 13.41 12.66
C GLY A 142 -19.90 12.12 12.71
N ASP A 143 -21.07 12.16 12.08
CA ASP A 143 -21.94 11.00 11.93
C ASP A 143 -21.25 9.88 11.13
N SER A 144 -21.67 8.64 11.36
CA SER A 144 -21.15 7.50 10.62
C SER A 144 -21.35 7.70 9.11
N ALA A 145 -20.27 7.52 8.37
CA ALA A 145 -20.21 7.74 6.93
C ALA A 145 -19.26 6.72 6.29
N ILE A 146 -19.45 6.48 5.00
CA ILE A 146 -18.64 5.54 4.23
C ILE A 146 -17.21 6.07 4.17
N HIS A 147 -16.24 5.22 4.47
CA HIS A 147 -14.82 5.48 4.25
C HIS A 147 -14.45 4.80 2.94
N ASN A 148 -14.38 5.57 1.86
CA ASN A 148 -14.15 5.02 0.52
C ASN A 148 -12.72 4.53 0.34
N GLY A 149 -11.73 5.08 1.05
CA GLY A 149 -10.38 4.52 1.06
C GLY A 149 -9.75 4.52 -0.33
N ALA A 150 -9.82 5.66 -1.02
CA ALA A 150 -9.30 5.78 -2.37
C ALA A 150 -7.77 5.73 -2.40
N ASP A 151 -7.12 6.45 -1.49
CA ASP A 151 -5.69 6.27 -1.29
C ASP A 151 -5.42 5.05 -0.43
N ASP A 152 -6.24 4.83 0.61
CA ASP A 152 -6.11 3.76 1.61
C ASP A 152 -7.22 2.69 1.49
N ASN A 153 -7.07 1.64 0.69
CA ASN A 153 -5.93 1.35 -0.17
C ASN A 153 -6.34 0.90 -1.58
N ALA A 154 -7.36 1.56 -2.15
CA ALA A 154 -7.70 1.35 -3.56
C ALA A 154 -6.52 1.72 -4.48
N SER A 155 -5.69 2.71 -4.11
CA SER A 155 -4.51 3.11 -4.87
C SER A 155 -3.44 2.01 -4.98
N GLY A 156 -3.10 1.34 -3.87
CA GLY A 156 -2.14 0.23 -3.84
C GLY A 156 -2.67 -1.00 -4.55
N THR A 157 -3.96 -1.29 -4.39
CA THR A 157 -4.62 -2.40 -5.09
C THR A 157 -4.71 -2.15 -6.60
N ALA A 158 -4.97 -0.93 -7.04
CA ALA A 158 -4.91 -0.57 -8.46
C ALA A 158 -3.47 -0.67 -9.01
N ALA A 159 -2.47 -0.23 -8.24
CA ALA A 159 -1.06 -0.39 -8.60
C ALA A 159 -0.67 -1.87 -8.75
N LEU A 160 -1.20 -2.74 -7.89
CA LEU A 160 -1.03 -4.20 -7.98
C LEU A 160 -1.54 -4.76 -9.31
N VAL A 161 -2.75 -4.37 -9.73
CA VAL A 161 -3.33 -4.78 -11.03
C VAL A 161 -2.52 -4.22 -12.21
N ALA A 162 -2.09 -2.95 -12.12
CA ALA A 162 -1.26 -2.32 -13.15
C ALA A 162 0.10 -3.03 -13.31
N LEU A 163 0.77 -3.37 -12.21
CA LEU A 163 2.02 -4.15 -12.23
C LEU A 163 1.79 -5.54 -12.82
N ALA A 164 0.68 -6.20 -12.49
CA ALA A 164 0.33 -7.48 -13.12
C ALA A 164 0.18 -7.35 -14.65
N ARG A 165 -0.48 -6.28 -15.13
CA ARG A 165 -0.62 -5.98 -16.57
C ARG A 165 0.74 -5.77 -17.24
N ILE A 166 1.67 -5.07 -16.59
CA ILE A 166 3.02 -4.82 -17.13
C ILE A 166 3.84 -6.12 -17.15
N LEU A 167 4.05 -6.73 -15.97
CA LEU A 167 4.96 -7.87 -15.78
C LEU A 167 4.50 -9.13 -16.53
N LYS A 168 3.21 -9.22 -16.89
CA LYS A 168 2.70 -10.29 -17.76
C LYS A 168 3.24 -10.23 -19.19
N HIS A 169 3.63 -9.05 -19.66
CA HIS A 169 4.11 -8.80 -21.02
C HIS A 169 5.64 -8.65 -21.10
N GLU A 170 6.33 -8.83 -19.97
CA GLU A 170 7.77 -8.68 -19.86
C GLU A 170 8.45 -10.02 -19.56
N GLU A 171 9.69 -10.16 -20.00
CA GLU A 171 10.49 -11.36 -19.74
C GLU A 171 11.26 -11.21 -18.44
N HIS A 172 10.86 -11.98 -17.42
CA HIS A 172 11.56 -12.05 -16.14
C HIS A 172 11.99 -13.48 -15.82
N LYS A 173 13.08 -13.60 -15.07
CA LYS A 173 13.59 -14.87 -14.55
C LYS A 173 12.81 -15.37 -13.35
N SER A 174 12.09 -14.51 -12.66
CA SER A 174 11.30 -14.84 -11.47
C SER A 174 9.84 -15.14 -11.83
N ASN A 175 9.19 -15.99 -11.04
CA ASN A 175 7.73 -16.04 -11.02
C ASN A 175 7.18 -14.83 -10.25
N PHE A 176 5.89 -14.50 -10.43
CA PHE A 176 5.24 -13.44 -9.66
C PHE A 176 3.97 -13.95 -9.00
N LEU A 177 3.82 -13.65 -7.70
CA LEU A 177 2.61 -13.87 -6.95
C LEU A 177 2.02 -12.51 -6.54
N PHE A 178 0.84 -12.19 -7.06
CA PHE A 178 0.10 -10.98 -6.74
C PHE A 178 -0.92 -11.32 -5.67
N ILE A 179 -0.91 -10.59 -4.55
CA ILE A 179 -1.85 -10.81 -3.44
C ILE A 179 -2.54 -9.50 -3.07
N ALA A 180 -3.86 -9.46 -3.24
CA ALA A 180 -4.69 -8.46 -2.59
C ALA A 180 -5.13 -9.00 -1.21
N PHE A 181 -4.64 -8.38 -0.13
CA PHE A 181 -4.92 -8.83 1.24
C PHE A 181 -6.24 -8.29 1.77
N SER A 182 -6.93 -9.10 2.57
CA SER A 182 -8.14 -8.71 3.31
C SER A 182 -7.84 -8.62 4.80
N GLY A 183 -8.47 -7.68 5.50
CA GLY A 183 -8.34 -7.48 6.95
C GLY A 183 -7.03 -6.85 7.42
N GLU A 184 -6.37 -6.04 6.60
CA GLU A 184 -5.18 -5.28 7.00
C GLU A 184 -5.53 -4.31 8.14
N GLU A 185 -6.64 -3.58 7.95
CA GLU A 185 -7.16 -2.55 8.86
C GLU A 185 -7.54 -3.08 10.25
N ASN A 186 -7.65 -4.40 10.35
CA ASN A 186 -7.97 -5.10 11.58
C ASN A 186 -6.75 -5.76 12.25
N GLY A 187 -5.54 -5.48 11.73
CA GLY A 187 -4.27 -5.96 12.25
C GLY A 187 -3.64 -7.04 11.38
N LEU A 188 -3.50 -6.79 10.08
CA LEU A 188 -2.77 -7.64 9.12
C LEU A 188 -3.33 -9.07 8.99
N TRP A 189 -4.64 -9.27 9.11
CA TRP A 189 -5.21 -10.62 9.20
C TRP A 189 -4.93 -11.46 7.96
N GLY A 190 -5.11 -10.89 6.76
CA GLY A 190 -4.91 -11.58 5.49
C GLY A 190 -3.47 -11.98 5.22
N SER A 191 -2.53 -11.04 5.36
CA SER A 191 -1.10 -11.35 5.17
C SER A 191 -0.57 -12.30 6.24
N ASN A 192 -1.01 -12.16 7.49
CA ASN A 192 -0.63 -13.07 8.57
C ASN A 192 -1.16 -14.49 8.33
N TYR A 193 -2.39 -14.61 7.83
CA TYR A 193 -2.95 -15.89 7.45
C TYR A 193 -2.18 -16.53 6.29
N PHE A 194 -1.87 -15.75 5.25
CA PHE A 194 -1.16 -16.25 4.07
C PHE A 194 0.21 -16.83 4.46
N VAL A 195 1.02 -16.13 5.25
CA VAL A 195 2.36 -16.64 5.62
C VAL A 195 2.29 -17.88 6.52
N LYS A 196 1.19 -18.10 7.24
CA LYS A 196 0.96 -19.32 8.04
C LYS A 196 0.35 -20.46 7.23
N ASN A 197 -0.33 -20.15 6.12
CA ASN A 197 -1.02 -21.10 5.25
C ASN A 197 -0.72 -20.79 3.78
N PRO A 198 0.55 -20.80 3.36
CA PRO A 198 0.92 -20.27 2.06
C PRO A 198 0.50 -21.21 0.94
N THR A 199 0.09 -20.65 -0.21
CA THR A 199 -0.27 -21.43 -1.41
C THR A 199 0.92 -21.67 -2.34
N ILE A 200 2.10 -21.22 -1.93
CA ILE A 200 3.42 -21.51 -2.50
C ILE A 200 4.39 -21.84 -1.36
N GLU A 201 5.51 -22.47 -1.67
CA GLU A 201 6.56 -22.68 -0.67
C GLU A 201 7.23 -21.35 -0.32
N LEU A 202 7.16 -20.89 0.93
CA LEU A 202 7.79 -19.63 1.35
C LEU A 202 9.31 -19.63 1.13
N SER A 203 9.94 -20.81 1.16
CA SER A 203 11.36 -20.95 0.83
C SER A 203 11.71 -20.59 -0.62
N GLN A 204 10.72 -20.54 -1.52
CA GLN A 204 10.87 -20.09 -2.92
C GLN A 204 10.61 -18.59 -3.07
N VAL A 205 10.12 -17.90 -2.04
CA VAL A 205 9.94 -16.45 -2.10
C VAL A 205 11.32 -15.79 -2.09
N ASN A 206 11.54 -14.90 -3.05
CA ASN A 206 12.76 -14.12 -3.17
C ASN A 206 12.68 -12.88 -2.26
N TYR A 207 11.65 -12.07 -2.48
CA TYR A 207 11.33 -10.89 -1.67
C TYR A 207 9.86 -10.51 -1.87
N MET A 208 9.38 -9.61 -1.01
CA MET A 208 8.02 -9.07 -1.08
C MET A 208 8.03 -7.55 -1.23
N ILE A 209 7.24 -7.05 -2.18
CA ILE A 209 6.96 -5.62 -2.36
C ILE A 209 5.51 -5.38 -1.91
N ASN A 210 5.32 -4.45 -0.98
CA ASN A 210 4.01 -4.00 -0.52
C ASN A 210 3.72 -2.57 -0.95
N MET A 211 2.48 -2.28 -1.33
CA MET A 211 2.01 -0.93 -1.66
C MET A 211 0.83 -0.57 -0.76
N ASP A 212 0.93 0.60 -0.14
CA ASP A 212 -0.04 1.15 0.78
C ASP A 212 -0.08 2.66 0.56
N MET A 213 -1.25 3.24 0.28
CA MET A 213 -1.40 4.68 0.04
C MET A 213 -0.37 5.25 -0.93
N VAL A 214 -0.42 4.81 -2.19
CA VAL A 214 0.53 5.18 -3.25
C VAL A 214 -0.06 6.16 -4.28
N GLY A 215 -1.29 6.62 -4.08
CA GLY A 215 -2.05 7.49 -4.98
C GLY A 215 -1.91 8.99 -4.73
N ARG A 216 -1.26 9.41 -3.64
CA ARG A 216 -1.19 10.82 -3.20
C ARG A 216 0.22 11.42 -3.29
N LEU A 217 1.01 10.97 -4.27
CA LEU A 217 2.35 11.51 -4.53
C LEU A 217 2.32 13.05 -4.62
N ASN A 218 3.08 13.69 -3.73
CA ASN A 218 3.10 15.15 -3.59
C ASN A 218 3.90 15.86 -4.70
N ALA A 219 3.88 17.19 -4.68
CA ALA A 219 4.56 18.03 -5.69
C ALA A 219 6.09 17.85 -5.70
N GLU A 220 6.68 17.53 -4.54
CA GLU A 220 8.10 17.22 -4.37
C GLU A 220 8.47 15.81 -4.85
N LYS A 221 7.47 15.02 -5.26
CA LYS A 221 7.62 13.62 -5.69
C LYS A 221 8.27 12.75 -4.61
N THR A 222 7.90 12.97 -3.36
CA THR A 222 8.46 12.22 -2.24
C THR A 222 7.81 10.85 -2.12
N LEU A 223 8.63 9.80 -2.12
CA LEU A 223 8.20 8.41 -1.99
C LEU A 223 8.92 7.79 -0.79
N ALA A 224 8.15 7.36 0.22
CA ALA A 224 8.71 6.60 1.33
C ALA A 224 8.87 5.13 0.94
N ILE A 225 10.04 4.58 1.29
CA ILE A 225 10.37 3.17 1.06
C ILE A 225 10.93 2.59 2.36
N ASN A 226 10.13 1.77 3.03
CA ASN A 226 10.51 1.09 4.26
C ASN A 226 11.07 -0.31 3.95
N GLY A 227 11.85 -0.88 4.88
CA GLY A 227 12.41 -2.23 4.74
C GLY A 227 13.73 -2.31 3.96
N VAL A 228 14.34 -1.17 3.58
CA VAL A 228 15.56 -1.18 2.74
C VAL A 228 16.75 -1.86 3.42
N GLY A 229 16.73 -2.00 4.75
CA GLY A 229 17.76 -2.68 5.52
C GLY A 229 17.61 -4.21 5.51
N THR A 230 16.53 -4.75 4.95
CA THR A 230 16.25 -6.20 4.95
C THR A 230 16.99 -6.96 3.84
N SER A 231 17.66 -6.25 2.92
CA SER A 231 18.60 -6.83 1.96
C SER A 231 19.69 -5.84 1.56
N PRO A 232 20.96 -6.25 1.45
CA PRO A 232 22.03 -5.37 0.94
C PRO A 232 21.82 -4.95 -0.52
N SER A 233 20.97 -5.66 -1.28
CA SER A 233 20.73 -5.39 -2.71
C SER A 233 19.72 -4.26 -2.93
N PHE A 234 18.93 -3.87 -1.93
CA PHE A 234 17.84 -2.90 -2.12
C PHE A 234 18.31 -1.48 -2.41
N LEU A 235 19.15 -0.87 -1.55
CA LEU A 235 19.57 0.52 -1.77
C LEU A 235 20.23 0.75 -3.14
N PRO A 236 21.20 -0.08 -3.60
CA PRO A 236 21.75 0.07 -4.94
C PRO A 236 20.69 -0.07 -6.06
N ALA A 237 19.74 -1.00 -5.93
CA ALA A 237 18.70 -1.20 -6.93
C ALA A 237 17.71 -0.03 -6.98
N LEU A 238 17.35 0.53 -5.81
CA LEU A 238 16.48 1.70 -5.68
C LEU A 238 17.07 2.93 -6.38
N ASP A 239 18.38 3.16 -6.23
CA ASP A 239 19.09 4.26 -6.89
C ASP A 239 19.11 4.08 -8.42
N LEU A 240 19.36 2.86 -8.90
CA LEU A 240 19.37 2.55 -10.34
C LEU A 240 17.97 2.66 -10.98
N ALA A 241 16.91 2.31 -10.24
CA ALA A 241 15.54 2.38 -10.72
C ALA A 241 14.98 3.82 -10.79
N ASN A 242 15.63 4.80 -10.12
CA ASN A 242 15.11 6.17 -9.96
C ASN A 242 15.35 7.08 -11.18
N ALA A 243 14.83 6.68 -12.34
CA ALA A 243 14.92 7.47 -13.57
C ALA A 243 14.08 8.77 -13.54
N ASP A 244 13.01 8.81 -12.72
CA ASP A 244 12.02 9.89 -12.69
C ASP A 244 12.32 11.00 -11.67
N SER A 245 13.50 10.94 -11.04
CA SER A 245 13.95 11.88 -10.01
C SER A 245 12.97 11.98 -8.83
N LEU A 246 12.46 10.84 -8.37
CA LEU A 246 11.68 10.76 -7.13
C LEU A 246 12.57 11.11 -5.94
N LYS A 247 12.02 11.83 -4.96
CA LYS A 247 12.67 12.08 -3.69
C LYS A 247 12.43 10.88 -2.77
N LEU A 248 13.40 9.97 -2.68
CA LEU A 248 13.27 8.77 -1.87
C LEU A 248 13.54 9.07 -0.40
N VAL A 249 12.60 8.70 0.48
CA VAL A 249 12.77 8.73 1.94
C VAL A 249 12.79 7.30 2.43
N THR A 250 13.95 6.80 2.85
CA THR A 250 14.13 5.37 3.16
C THR A 250 14.21 5.10 4.66
N SER A 251 13.70 3.94 5.09
CA SER A 251 13.88 3.44 6.45
C SER A 251 14.33 1.97 6.45
N GLU A 252 15.25 1.64 7.36
CA GLU A 252 15.87 0.31 7.36
C GLU A 252 14.94 -0.80 7.85
N SER A 253 14.06 -0.51 8.81
CA SER A 253 13.22 -1.50 9.52
C SER A 253 12.35 -2.31 8.57
N GLY A 254 12.40 -3.64 8.69
CA GLY A 254 11.46 -4.56 8.03
C GLY A 254 10.10 -4.67 8.72
N VAL A 255 9.96 -4.06 9.90
CA VAL A 255 8.68 -3.94 10.63
C VAL A 255 8.08 -2.56 10.38
N GLY A 256 6.82 -2.54 9.97
CA GLY A 256 5.99 -1.35 9.78
C GLY A 256 4.49 -1.65 9.89
N PRO A 257 3.63 -0.63 9.82
CA PRO A 257 2.19 -0.77 9.97
C PRO A 257 1.52 -1.19 8.66
N SER A 258 2.00 -2.26 8.01
CA SER A 258 1.40 -2.77 6.76
C SER A 258 1.83 -4.22 6.50
N ASP A 259 1.25 -4.87 5.48
CA ASP A 259 1.30 -6.32 5.25
C ASP A 259 2.70 -6.93 5.07
N HIS A 260 3.67 -6.16 4.59
CA HIS A 260 5.08 -6.58 4.49
C HIS A 260 5.64 -7.13 5.81
N THR A 261 5.17 -6.64 6.96
CA THR A 261 5.61 -7.10 8.28
C THR A 261 5.38 -8.60 8.46
N SER A 262 4.27 -9.15 7.95
CA SER A 262 3.98 -10.59 8.04
C SER A 262 5.05 -11.43 7.32
N PHE A 263 5.58 -10.93 6.20
CA PHE A 263 6.63 -11.59 5.41
C PHE A 263 8.02 -11.41 6.03
N TYR A 264 8.35 -10.21 6.52
CA TYR A 264 9.61 -9.96 7.23
C TYR A 264 9.78 -10.89 8.44
N LEU A 265 8.69 -11.15 9.19
CA LEU A 265 8.70 -12.09 10.31
C LEU A 265 8.95 -13.56 9.90
N GLN A 266 8.93 -13.87 8.61
CA GLN A 266 9.35 -15.17 8.04
C GLN A 266 10.78 -15.13 7.48
N ASP A 267 11.59 -14.14 7.87
CA ASP A 267 12.96 -13.94 7.39
C ASP A 267 13.05 -13.72 5.86
N LEU A 268 12.05 -13.03 5.29
CA LEU A 268 12.02 -12.61 3.90
C LEU A 268 12.42 -11.14 3.75
N PRO A 269 13.21 -10.77 2.71
CA PRO A 269 13.42 -9.38 2.36
C PRO A 269 12.11 -8.71 1.94
N VAL A 270 11.89 -7.49 2.43
CA VAL A 270 10.66 -6.75 2.16
C VAL A 270 10.92 -5.29 1.82
N LEU A 271 10.08 -4.75 0.95
CA LEU A 271 9.97 -3.31 0.70
C LEU A 271 8.51 -2.89 0.84
N HIS A 272 8.30 -1.72 1.42
CA HIS A 272 6.98 -1.13 1.56
C HIS A 272 6.98 0.31 1.02
N PHE A 273 6.14 0.55 0.03
CA PHE A 273 5.98 1.80 -0.69
C PHE A 273 4.78 2.60 -0.17
N PHE A 274 5.01 3.87 0.15
CA PHE A 274 4.03 4.74 0.79
C PHE A 274 4.22 6.21 0.34
N THR A 275 3.13 6.92 0.04
CA THR A 275 3.17 8.35 -0.38
C THR A 275 2.81 9.34 0.73
N GLY A 276 2.81 8.89 1.99
CA GLY A 276 2.60 9.76 3.14
C GLY A 276 1.15 9.77 3.61
N GLN A 277 0.95 10.14 4.88
CA GLN A 277 -0.41 10.47 5.34
C GLN A 277 -0.82 11.84 4.80
N HIS A 278 -2.12 12.05 4.71
CA HIS A 278 -2.73 13.32 4.35
C HIS A 278 -3.96 13.59 5.23
N GLU A 279 -4.56 14.77 5.08
CA GLU A 279 -5.67 15.20 5.93
C GLU A 279 -6.93 14.31 5.84
N ASP A 280 -7.09 13.58 4.73
CA ASP A 280 -8.21 12.66 4.48
C ASP A 280 -7.99 11.23 5.00
N TYR A 281 -6.78 10.90 5.48
CA TYR A 281 -6.45 9.57 5.97
C TYR A 281 -7.43 9.09 7.04
N HIS A 282 -7.94 7.85 6.89
CA HIS A 282 -8.95 7.25 7.75
C HIS A 282 -10.23 8.10 7.93
N LYS A 283 -10.64 8.84 6.88
CA LYS A 283 -11.87 9.65 6.89
C LYS A 283 -12.73 9.37 5.64
N PRO A 284 -14.03 9.69 5.69
CA PRO A 284 -14.93 9.62 4.53
C PRO A 284 -14.48 10.43 3.31
N THR A 285 -13.58 11.40 3.50
CA THR A 285 -13.10 12.27 2.43
C THR A 285 -11.95 11.66 1.63
N ASP A 286 -11.41 10.49 2.01
CA ASP A 286 -10.44 9.77 1.17
C ASP A 286 -11.14 9.15 -0.04
N ASP A 287 -11.29 9.95 -1.10
CA ASP A 287 -12.08 9.64 -2.28
C ASP A 287 -11.27 9.78 -3.59
N SER A 288 -11.74 9.09 -4.63
CA SER A 288 -11.09 8.91 -5.93
C SER A 288 -10.74 10.22 -6.65
N GLU A 289 -11.51 11.29 -6.41
CA GLU A 289 -11.26 12.62 -6.99
C GLU A 289 -9.94 13.25 -6.51
N LEU A 290 -9.42 12.79 -5.37
CA LEU A 290 -8.23 13.31 -4.71
C LEU A 290 -6.94 12.62 -5.14
N ILE A 291 -7.03 11.57 -5.97
CA ILE A 291 -5.89 10.76 -6.40
C ILE A 291 -5.10 11.45 -7.52
N ASN A 292 -3.79 11.50 -7.33
CA ASN A 292 -2.84 11.95 -8.34
C ASN A 292 -2.46 10.78 -9.27
N PHE A 293 -3.26 10.54 -10.31
CA PHE A 293 -3.03 9.41 -11.23
C PHE A 293 -1.71 9.48 -12.01
N ASP A 294 -1.19 10.69 -12.28
CA ASP A 294 0.14 10.82 -12.89
C ASP A 294 1.23 10.41 -11.89
N GLY A 295 1.08 10.77 -10.62
CA GLY A 295 1.95 10.34 -9.54
C GLY A 295 1.89 8.84 -9.27
N LEU A 296 0.69 8.26 -9.23
CA LEU A 296 0.48 6.82 -9.08
C LEU A 296 1.14 6.02 -10.21
N LEU A 297 1.01 6.49 -11.46
CA LEU A 297 1.72 5.90 -12.59
C LEU A 297 3.25 5.95 -12.42
N LEU A 298 3.80 7.07 -11.93
CA LEU A 298 5.25 7.17 -11.65
C LEU A 298 5.70 6.15 -10.60
N VAL A 299 4.90 5.92 -9.55
CA VAL A 299 5.20 4.90 -8.53
C VAL A 299 5.18 3.50 -9.15
N VAL A 300 4.16 3.17 -9.96
CA VAL A 300 4.08 1.90 -10.69
C VAL A 300 5.32 1.69 -11.58
N LYS A 301 5.68 2.68 -12.39
CA LYS A 301 6.86 2.58 -13.27
C LYS A 301 8.18 2.54 -12.51
N TYR A 302 8.24 3.10 -11.30
CA TYR A 302 9.39 2.97 -10.42
C TYR A 302 9.53 1.54 -9.89
N ILE A 303 8.45 0.94 -9.40
CA ILE A 303 8.45 -0.44 -8.89
C ILE A 303 8.76 -1.44 -10.00
N ASP A 304 8.20 -1.23 -11.19
CA ASP A 304 8.50 -1.98 -12.42
C ASP A 304 10.01 -2.01 -12.72
N ARG A 305 10.65 -0.85 -12.85
CA ARG A 305 12.11 -0.77 -13.06
C ARG A 305 12.91 -1.36 -11.89
N LEU A 306 12.42 -1.26 -10.66
CA LEU A 306 13.07 -1.87 -9.51
C LEU A 306 13.04 -3.40 -9.60
N VAL A 307 11.93 -3.98 -10.05
CA VAL A 307 11.84 -5.43 -10.32
C VAL A 307 12.89 -5.82 -11.36
N ASP A 308 13.04 -5.05 -12.46
CA ASP A 308 14.11 -5.28 -13.45
C ASP A 308 15.51 -5.24 -12.83
N GLN A 309 15.78 -4.26 -11.97
CA GLN A 309 17.10 -4.15 -11.31
C GLN A 309 17.38 -5.32 -10.38
N LEU A 310 16.35 -5.90 -9.76
CA LEU A 310 16.48 -7.01 -8.80
C LEU A 310 16.44 -8.39 -9.47
N ASP A 311 15.79 -8.55 -10.62
CA ASP A 311 15.66 -9.82 -11.36
C ASP A 311 17.01 -10.32 -11.95
N VAL A 312 18.07 -9.51 -11.85
CA VAL A 312 19.44 -9.92 -12.17
C VAL A 312 20.00 -10.94 -11.17
N GLU A 313 19.58 -10.86 -9.91
CA GLU A 313 20.03 -11.74 -8.83
C GLU A 313 19.00 -12.85 -8.60
N PRO A 314 19.39 -14.14 -8.70
CA PRO A 314 18.42 -15.23 -8.58
C PRO A 314 17.66 -15.23 -7.25
N LYS A 315 18.34 -14.90 -6.15
CA LYS A 315 17.77 -14.86 -4.80
C LYS A 315 18.53 -13.88 -3.91
N LEU A 316 17.82 -12.90 -3.37
CA LEU A 316 18.35 -11.87 -2.49
C LEU A 316 18.73 -12.45 -1.12
N ALA A 317 19.80 -11.89 -0.55
CA ALA A 317 20.15 -12.14 0.84
C ALA A 317 19.20 -11.41 1.79
N PHE A 318 18.74 -12.10 2.83
CA PHE A 318 18.00 -11.50 3.95
C PHE A 318 18.94 -10.99 5.04
N THR A 319 18.65 -9.79 5.52
CA THR A 319 19.28 -9.18 6.70
C THR A 319 18.21 -8.88 7.74
N LYS A 320 18.35 -9.43 8.94
CA LYS A 320 17.48 -9.06 10.06
C LYS A 320 17.77 -7.63 10.51
N THR A 321 16.76 -6.78 10.57
CA THR A 321 16.93 -5.38 10.95
C THR A 321 16.89 -5.23 12.47
N LYS A 322 17.49 -4.16 12.98
CA LYS A 322 17.37 -3.81 14.40
C LYS A 322 16.03 -3.14 14.61
N ASP A 323 15.01 -3.96 14.85
CA ASP A 323 13.67 -3.45 15.06
C ASP A 323 13.59 -2.77 16.42
N SER A 324 13.22 -1.49 16.43
CA SER A 324 12.87 -0.73 17.63
C SER A 324 11.47 -1.09 18.15
N SER A 325 10.93 -2.24 17.74
CA SER A 325 9.58 -2.72 18.09
C SER A 325 9.39 -2.99 19.59
N GLY A 326 10.48 -3.05 20.37
CA GLY A 326 10.41 -3.04 21.84
C GLY A 326 10.25 -1.65 22.48
N ASP A 327 10.35 -0.57 21.70
CA ASP A 327 10.51 0.80 22.18
C ASP A 327 9.45 1.76 21.59
N SER A 328 8.43 1.22 20.89
CA SER A 328 7.28 2.01 20.42
C SER A 328 6.49 2.50 21.62
N PRO A 329 6.53 3.81 21.93
CA PRO A 329 5.99 4.31 23.18
C PRO A 329 4.47 4.22 23.16
N ARG A 330 3.85 3.69 24.22
CA ARG A 330 2.39 3.78 24.38
C ARG A 330 2.05 5.18 24.87
N PHE A 331 1.25 5.93 24.12
CA PHE A 331 0.74 7.25 24.50
C PHE A 331 -0.73 7.17 24.89
N THR A 332 -1.11 7.96 25.89
CA THR A 332 -2.51 8.09 26.37
C THR A 332 -3.18 9.39 25.92
N VAL A 333 -2.41 10.24 25.27
CA VAL A 333 -2.81 11.56 24.77
C VAL A 333 -2.35 11.75 23.33
N SER A 334 -2.92 12.76 22.66
CA SER A 334 -2.53 13.14 21.32
C SER A 334 -2.41 14.65 21.25
N LEU A 335 -1.39 15.14 20.53
CA LEU A 335 -1.31 16.55 20.15
C LEU A 335 -2.42 16.93 19.16
N GLY A 336 -2.96 15.95 18.41
CA GLY A 336 -4.00 16.16 17.40
C GLY A 336 -3.49 16.76 16.10
N VAL A 337 -2.26 16.41 15.73
CA VAL A 337 -1.67 16.72 14.43
C VAL A 337 -1.62 15.46 13.59
N VAL A 338 -1.69 15.62 12.27
CA VAL A 338 -1.27 14.61 11.29
C VAL A 338 0.19 14.89 11.00
N PRO A 339 1.11 14.00 11.41
CA PRO A 339 2.51 14.18 11.11
C PRO A 339 2.79 14.02 9.62
N ASP A 340 3.72 14.81 9.10
CA ASP A 340 4.29 14.62 7.77
C ASP A 340 5.38 13.54 7.85
N TYR A 341 5.01 12.30 7.57
CA TYR A 341 5.93 11.16 7.58
C TYR A 341 6.99 11.22 6.48
N LEU A 342 6.81 12.10 5.50
CA LEU A 342 7.72 12.28 4.37
C LEU A 342 8.69 13.46 4.57
N TYR A 343 8.60 14.14 5.71
CA TYR A 343 9.54 15.18 6.08
C TYR A 343 10.90 14.58 6.47
N ASP A 344 11.95 14.95 5.75
CA ASP A 344 13.32 14.51 5.94
C ASP A 344 14.22 15.55 6.64
N GLY A 345 13.63 16.67 7.06
CA GLY A 345 14.32 17.69 7.86
C GLY A 345 14.33 17.35 9.36
N LYS A 346 15.01 18.19 10.15
CA LYS A 346 15.09 18.01 11.60
C LYS A 346 13.76 18.42 12.26
N GLY A 347 13.18 17.52 13.05
CA GLY A 347 11.94 17.76 13.80
C GLY A 347 10.79 16.90 13.28
N MET A 348 9.56 17.30 13.60
CA MET A 348 8.34 16.68 13.07
C MET A 348 7.48 17.76 12.42
N ARG A 349 7.37 17.74 11.09
CA ARG A 349 6.54 18.67 10.33
C ARG A 349 5.07 18.25 10.43
N ILE A 350 4.19 19.22 10.61
CA ILE A 350 2.75 19.02 10.69
C ILE A 350 2.17 19.10 9.28
N ASP A 351 1.57 18.02 8.79
CA ASP A 351 0.85 18.02 7.49
C ASP A 351 -0.63 18.41 7.64
N GLY A 352 -1.20 18.23 8.84
CA GLY A 352 -2.57 18.60 9.14
C GLY A 352 -2.82 18.78 10.63
N VAL A 353 -3.90 19.49 10.98
CA VAL A 353 -4.32 19.70 12.37
C VAL A 353 -5.78 19.28 12.50
N SER A 354 -6.06 18.44 13.49
CA SER A 354 -7.41 17.96 13.77
C SER A 354 -8.22 18.99 14.54
N GLU A 355 -9.52 19.09 14.22
CA GLU A 355 -10.45 19.97 14.94
C GLU A 355 -10.65 19.54 16.40
N ASP A 356 -10.86 20.53 17.27
CA ASP A 356 -11.10 20.37 18.72
C ASP A 356 -10.00 19.60 19.45
N LYS A 357 -8.75 19.69 18.95
CA LYS A 357 -7.57 19.06 19.55
C LYS A 357 -6.56 20.07 20.11
N PRO A 358 -5.65 19.62 20.99
CA PRO A 358 -4.66 20.48 21.64
C PRO A 358 -3.85 21.36 20.67
N ALA A 359 -3.43 20.82 19.51
CA ALA A 359 -2.71 21.58 18.49
C ALA A 359 -3.51 22.74 17.91
N GLN A 360 -4.78 22.50 17.56
CA GLN A 360 -5.65 23.55 17.02
C GLN A 360 -5.90 24.63 18.08
N ALA A 361 -6.20 24.22 19.33
CA ALA A 361 -6.40 25.15 20.44
C ALA A 361 -5.14 25.98 20.73
N ALA A 362 -3.96 25.41 20.50
CA ALA A 362 -2.66 26.08 20.61
C ALA A 362 -2.26 26.87 19.35
N GLY A 363 -3.08 26.89 18.27
CA GLY A 363 -2.77 27.64 17.05
C GLY A 363 -1.59 27.08 16.24
N LEU A 364 -1.25 25.81 16.43
CA LEU A 364 -0.41 25.07 15.49
C LEU A 364 -1.16 24.87 14.18
N MET A 365 -0.43 24.83 13.07
CA MET A 365 -1.00 24.70 11.72
C MET A 365 -0.13 23.84 10.81
N LYS A 366 -0.69 23.46 9.65
CA LYS A 366 0.05 22.80 8.57
C LYS A 366 1.30 23.61 8.21
N GLY A 367 2.42 22.92 8.06
CA GLY A 367 3.74 23.50 7.74
C GLY A 367 4.62 23.81 8.95
N ASP A 368 4.06 23.85 10.17
CA ASP A 368 4.86 24.00 11.40
C ASP A 368 5.78 22.78 11.59
N VAL A 369 7.03 23.01 11.99
CA VAL A 369 7.97 21.94 12.33
C VAL A 369 8.19 21.92 13.84
N VAL A 370 7.65 20.93 14.53
CA VAL A 370 7.84 20.76 15.98
C VAL A 370 9.28 20.32 16.23
N VAL A 371 10.01 21.12 17.01
CA VAL A 371 11.43 20.92 17.35
C VAL A 371 11.66 20.65 18.84
N GLN A 372 10.64 20.90 19.67
CA GLN A 372 10.69 20.60 21.11
C GLN A 372 9.28 20.39 21.69
N MET A 373 9.16 19.48 22.65
CA MET A 373 7.94 19.24 23.42
C MET A 373 8.30 19.00 24.90
N GLY A 374 7.95 19.94 25.77
CA GLY A 374 8.44 19.99 27.15
C GLY A 374 9.97 20.04 27.18
N ASP A 375 10.58 19.13 27.93
CA ASP A 375 12.04 18.99 28.02
C ASP A 375 12.65 18.14 26.89
N SER A 376 11.81 17.56 26.01
CA SER A 376 12.26 16.66 24.95
C SER A 376 12.55 17.43 23.66
N THR A 377 13.75 17.25 23.12
CA THR A 377 14.09 17.74 21.76
C THR A 377 13.50 16.80 20.72
N ILE A 378 12.81 17.37 19.73
CA ILE A 378 12.26 16.62 18.61
C ILE A 378 13.21 16.77 17.43
N VAL A 379 13.76 15.64 16.99
CA VAL A 379 14.69 15.57 15.85
C VAL A 379 14.12 14.77 14.68
N ASP A 380 13.13 13.93 14.94
CA ASP A 380 12.48 13.01 14.01
C ASP A 380 11.11 12.55 14.56
N MET A 381 10.39 11.71 13.81
CA MET A 381 9.10 11.15 14.23
C MET A 381 9.20 10.33 15.54
N MET A 382 10.27 9.57 15.72
CA MET A 382 10.42 8.69 16.89
C MET A 382 10.65 9.47 18.18
N SER A 383 11.43 10.55 18.13
CA SER A 383 11.60 11.48 19.25
C SER A 383 10.30 12.21 19.59
N TYR A 384 9.49 12.55 18.58
CA TYR A 384 8.14 13.07 18.79
C TYR A 384 7.24 12.06 19.52
N MET A 385 7.17 10.81 19.05
CA MET A 385 6.35 9.77 19.69
C MET A 385 6.81 9.47 21.13
N ARG A 386 8.13 9.42 21.37
CA ARG A 386 8.70 9.27 22.73
C ARG A 386 8.34 10.44 23.63
N ALA A 387 8.48 11.67 23.17
CA ALA A 387 8.10 12.84 23.93
C ALA A 387 6.61 12.81 24.29
N LEU A 388 5.74 12.53 23.32
CA LEU A 388 4.29 12.49 23.51
C LEU A 388 3.87 11.43 24.55
N SER A 389 4.56 10.29 24.58
CA SER A 389 4.27 9.20 25.54
C SER A 389 4.51 9.54 27.01
N ALA A 390 5.30 10.59 27.28
CA ALA A 390 5.56 11.04 28.64
C ALA A 390 4.38 11.81 29.25
N PHE A 391 3.39 12.23 28.44
CA PHE A 391 2.27 13.06 28.87
C PHE A 391 0.99 12.25 29.13
N GLN A 392 0.20 12.77 30.07
CA GLN A 392 -1.13 12.30 30.44
C GLN A 392 -2.17 13.39 30.22
N LYS A 393 -3.44 12.99 30.18
CA LYS A 393 -4.55 13.92 29.98
C LYS A 393 -4.58 14.98 31.08
N GLY A 394 -4.57 16.24 30.69
CA GLY A 394 -4.51 17.40 31.57
C GLY A 394 -3.10 17.93 31.83
N ASP A 395 -2.04 17.26 31.36
CA ASP A 395 -0.69 17.77 31.45
C ASP A 395 -0.51 18.99 30.55
N GLU A 396 0.28 19.96 31.01
CA GLU A 396 0.66 21.14 30.24
C GLU A 396 2.13 21.06 29.84
N ALA A 397 2.45 21.37 28.59
CA ALA A 397 3.82 21.51 28.13
C ALA A 397 3.99 22.68 27.17
N THR A 398 5.19 23.26 27.15
CA THR A 398 5.60 24.15 26.07
C THR A 398 6.02 23.32 24.87
N VAL A 399 5.41 23.59 23.72
CA VAL A 399 5.80 23.05 22.42
C VAL A 399 6.51 24.15 21.65
N ALA A 400 7.77 23.91 21.27
CA ALA A 400 8.50 24.79 20.37
C ALA A 400 8.44 24.27 18.94
N TYR A 401 8.15 25.16 18.01
CA TYR A 401 8.01 24.86 16.60
C TYR A 401 8.65 25.93 15.73
N GLU A 402 9.04 25.58 14.52
CA GLU A 402 9.52 26.51 13.50
C GLU A 402 8.40 26.80 12.50
N ARG A 403 8.19 28.09 12.23
CA ARG A 403 7.28 28.59 11.19
C ARG A 403 7.99 29.72 10.44
N ASP A 404 8.09 29.62 9.13
CA ASP A 404 8.77 30.60 8.26
C ASP A 404 10.24 30.86 8.66
N GLY A 405 10.92 29.83 9.20
CA GLY A 405 12.31 29.92 9.67
C GLY A 405 12.49 30.58 11.04
N GLU A 406 11.41 30.96 11.71
CA GLU A 406 11.44 31.51 13.07
C GLU A 406 10.99 30.46 14.08
N LYS A 407 11.76 30.31 15.17
CA LYS A 407 11.38 29.48 16.31
C LYS A 407 10.32 30.20 17.15
N LYS A 408 9.19 29.53 17.38
CA LYS A 408 8.06 29.98 18.18
C LYS A 408 7.75 28.95 19.26
N GLU A 409 7.03 29.37 20.29
CA GLU A 409 6.64 28.52 21.42
C GLU A 409 5.17 28.72 21.74
N VAL A 410 4.50 27.63 22.10
CA VAL A 410 3.12 27.67 22.58
C VAL A 410 2.90 26.69 23.72
N LYS A 411 1.98 27.04 24.62
CA LYS A 411 1.51 26.11 25.65
C LYS A 411 0.42 25.22 25.11
N VAL A 412 0.57 23.92 25.33
CA VAL A 412 -0.37 22.88 24.95
C VAL A 412 -0.86 22.19 26.21
N VAL A 413 -2.16 21.91 26.26
CA VAL A 413 -2.78 21.08 27.30
C VAL A 413 -3.24 19.77 26.64
N PHE A 414 -2.72 18.63 27.09
CA PHE A 414 -2.91 17.32 26.46
C PHE A 414 -4.19 16.58 26.85
#